data_AF-A0A2U1AJN1-F1
#
_entry.id   AF-A0A2U1AJN1-F1
#
_cell.length_a   1.000
_cell.length_b   1.000
_cell.length_c   1.000
_cell.angle_alpha   90.00
_cell.angle_beta   90.00
_cell.angle_gamma   90.00
#
_symmetry.space_group_name_H-M   'P 1'
#
loop_
_entity.id
_entity.type
_entity.pdbx_description
1 polymer ?
#
loop_
_entity_poly.entity_id
_entity_poly.type
_entity_poly.pdbx_seq_one_letter_code
_entity_poly.pdbx_strand_id
1 'polypeptide(L)'
;MMNPFESTDEPDRHIRKIWEIFFEQEVAHLHKAVEALKKYEKKEWQQVIPGTGEYPELLHFKTQKEYVREVLASQIELTADRETFVDIHDLPAGHEFFDWQKKVNGKTRNVPSHEVVEEYIGKNGRDYRSEEAENPVPALQDRKADNTEIGRIR
;
A
#
# COMPACT_ATOMS: atom_id res chain seq x y z
N MET A 1 -25.91 5.41 27.18
CA MET A 1 -24.70 4.57 27.30
C MET A 1 -23.94 4.73 26.00
N MET A 2 -22.64 5.04 26.04
CA MET A 2 -21.79 5.02 24.83
C MET A 2 -21.66 3.58 24.34
N ASN A 3 -21.74 3.37 23.02
CA ASN A 3 -21.52 2.07 22.42
C ASN A 3 -20.02 1.72 22.58
N PRO A 4 -19.64 0.60 23.21
CA PRO A 4 -18.22 0.25 23.35
C PRO A 4 -17.52 -0.02 22.00
N PHE A 5 -18.29 -0.11 20.90
CA PHE A 5 -17.80 -0.28 19.53
C PHE A 5 -17.89 1.01 18.68
N GLU A 6 -18.25 2.15 19.27
CA GLU A 6 -18.22 3.44 18.58
C GLU A 6 -16.76 3.78 18.22
N SER A 7 -16.44 3.86 16.93
CA SER A 7 -15.11 4.34 16.49
C SER A 7 -14.86 5.74 17.06
N THR A 8 -13.83 5.90 17.89
CA THR A 8 -13.45 7.22 18.47
C THR A 8 -12.52 8.01 17.56
N ASP A 9 -11.99 7.34 16.52
CA ASP A 9 -10.87 7.84 15.74
C ASP A 9 -11.31 8.50 14.43
N GLU A 10 -12.54 8.24 13.97
CA GLU A 10 -13.13 8.91 12.81
C GLU A 10 -13.79 10.24 13.24
N PRO A 11 -13.18 11.41 12.95
CA PRO A 11 -13.74 12.70 13.35
C PRO A 11 -14.99 13.08 12.54
N ASP A 12 -15.14 12.56 11.31
CA ASP A 12 -16.27 12.88 10.45
C ASP A 12 -17.49 12.01 10.80
N ARG A 13 -18.55 12.67 11.30
CA ARG A 13 -19.79 12.00 11.71
C ARG A 13 -20.50 11.25 10.58
N HIS A 14 -20.41 11.74 9.35
CA HIS A 14 -21.02 11.10 8.19
C HIS A 14 -20.27 9.80 7.85
N ILE A 15 -18.94 9.86 7.80
CA ILE A 15 -18.10 8.69 7.54
C ILE A 15 -18.22 7.66 8.66
N ARG A 16 -18.26 8.11 9.92
CA ARG A 16 -18.49 7.24 11.08
C ARG A 16 -19.76 6.41 10.97
N LYS A 17 -20.86 7.01 10.51
CA LYS A 17 -22.12 6.31 10.29
C LYS A 17 -22.01 5.23 9.21
N ILE A 18 -21.18 5.45 8.19
CA ILE A 18 -20.90 4.43 7.16
C ILE A 18 -20.14 3.26 7.79
N TRP A 19 -19.13 3.54 8.62
CA TRP A 19 -18.40 2.49 9.35
C TRP A 19 -19.31 1.68 10.27
N GLU A 20 -20.26 2.32 10.96
CA GLU A 20 -21.25 1.63 11.80
C GLU A 20 -22.12 0.67 10.98
N ILE A 21 -22.55 1.07 9.77
CA ILE A 21 -23.31 0.19 8.86
C ILE A 21 -22.48 -1.03 8.46
N PHE A 22 -21.20 -0.84 8.10
CA PHE A 22 -20.33 -1.96 7.76
C PHE A 22 -20.06 -2.88 8.95
N PHE A 23 -19.89 -2.31 10.15
CA PHE A 23 -19.74 -3.12 11.36
C PHE A 23 -20.98 -3.99 11.61
N GLU A 24 -22.19 -3.44 11.50
CA GLU A 24 -23.43 -4.21 11.63
C GLU A 24 -23.53 -5.33 10.59
N GLN A 25 -23.11 -5.08 9.35
CA GLN A 25 -23.07 -6.09 8.29
C GLN A 25 -22.09 -7.21 8.62
N GLU A 26 -20.87 -6.89 9.06
CA GLU A 26 -19.86 -7.88 9.43
C GLU A 26 -20.28 -8.72 10.64
N VAL A 27 -20.95 -8.13 11.63
CA VAL A 27 -21.52 -8.88 12.77
C VAL A 27 -22.61 -9.84 12.28
N ALA A 28 -23.48 -9.40 11.36
CA ALA A 28 -24.48 -10.27 10.77
C ALA A 28 -23.85 -11.41 9.96
N HIS A 29 -22.80 -11.12 9.17
CA HIS A 29 -22.03 -12.12 8.44
C HIS A 29 -21.39 -13.15 9.38
N LEU A 30 -20.80 -12.69 10.48
CA LEU A 30 -20.21 -13.57 11.50
C LEU A 30 -21.25 -14.53 12.08
N HIS A 31 -22.45 -14.04 12.43
CA HIS A 31 -23.54 -14.90 12.88
C HIS A 31 -23.94 -15.94 11.82
N LYS A 32 -23.99 -15.55 10.54
CA LYS A 32 -24.28 -16.48 9.45
C LYS A 32 -23.17 -17.51 9.22
N ALA A 33 -21.91 -17.12 9.38
CA ALA A 33 -20.79 -18.05 9.33
C ALA A 33 -20.88 -19.10 10.45
N VAL A 34 -21.24 -18.68 11.68
CA VAL A 34 -21.44 -19.62 12.80
C VAL A 34 -22.62 -20.57 12.55
N GLU A 35 -23.75 -20.07 12.04
CA GLU A 35 -24.88 -20.93 11.64
C GLU A 35 -24.48 -21.96 10.58
N ALA A 36 -23.72 -21.53 9.56
CA ALA A 36 -23.25 -22.39 8.48
C ALA A 36 -22.28 -23.47 8.99
N LEU A 37 -21.33 -23.09 9.85
CA LEU A 37 -20.37 -24.00 10.47
C LEU A 37 -21.09 -25.11 11.25
N LYS A 38 -22.06 -24.75 12.09
CA LYS A 38 -22.89 -25.72 12.83
C LYS A 38 -23.70 -26.61 11.89
N LYS A 39 -24.29 -26.04 10.84
CA LYS A 39 -25.18 -26.78 9.93
C LYS A 39 -24.42 -27.81 9.10
N TYR A 40 -23.32 -27.40 8.48
CA TYR A 40 -22.62 -28.19 7.45
C TYR A 40 -21.43 -28.97 8.01
N GLU A 41 -20.68 -28.42 8.97
CA GLU A 41 -19.50 -29.08 9.54
C GLU A 41 -19.76 -29.73 10.90
N LYS A 42 -20.92 -29.47 11.52
CA LYS A 42 -21.24 -29.95 12.88
C LYS A 42 -20.20 -29.52 13.92
N LYS A 43 -19.59 -28.35 13.72
CA LYS A 43 -18.59 -27.76 14.61
C LYS A 43 -19.14 -26.52 15.31
N GLU A 44 -18.66 -26.32 16.52
CA GLU A 44 -18.76 -25.07 17.25
C GLU A 44 -17.55 -24.17 16.92
N TRP A 45 -17.74 -22.85 16.95
CA TRP A 45 -16.71 -21.91 16.48
C TRP A 45 -15.39 -22.00 17.27
N GLN A 46 -15.46 -22.35 18.56
CA GLN A 46 -14.30 -22.54 19.44
C GLN A 46 -13.37 -23.66 18.96
N GLN A 47 -13.88 -24.58 18.15
CA GLN A 47 -13.08 -25.67 17.56
C GLN A 47 -12.26 -25.21 16.35
N VAL A 48 -12.60 -24.07 15.76
CA VAL A 48 -11.92 -23.47 14.60
C VAL A 48 -11.03 -22.30 15.04
N ILE A 49 -11.50 -21.50 15.99
CA ILE A 49 -10.78 -20.37 16.55
C ILE A 49 -10.44 -20.71 18.01
N PRO A 50 -9.26 -21.32 18.26
CA PRO A 50 -8.86 -21.67 19.62
C PRO A 50 -8.57 -20.41 20.45
N GLY A 51 -9.03 -20.37 21.69
CA GLY A 51 -8.82 -19.25 22.61
C GLY A 51 -10.14 -18.68 23.17
N THR A 52 -10.09 -17.45 23.68
CA THR A 52 -11.23 -16.74 24.30
C THR A 52 -12.24 -16.21 23.29
N GLY A 53 -11.88 -16.16 22.00
CA GLY A 53 -12.67 -15.41 21.00
C GLY A 53 -12.59 -13.90 21.21
N GLU A 54 -11.62 -13.43 21.99
CA GLU A 54 -11.37 -12.00 22.17
C GLU A 54 -10.93 -11.39 20.85
N TYR A 55 -11.60 -10.31 20.48
CA TYR A 55 -11.21 -9.50 19.35
C TYR A 55 -9.91 -8.77 19.70
N PRO A 56 -8.92 -8.69 18.80
CA PRO A 56 -7.72 -7.92 19.04
C PRO A 56 -8.04 -6.44 19.30
N GLU A 57 -7.07 -5.70 19.84
CA GLU A 57 -7.17 -4.25 19.96
C GLU A 57 -7.62 -3.64 18.63
N LEU A 58 -8.60 -2.74 18.69
CA LEU A 58 -9.11 -2.07 17.50
C LEU A 58 -7.98 -1.31 16.81
N LEU A 59 -7.95 -1.36 15.48
CA LEU A 59 -6.99 -0.58 14.72
C LEU A 59 -7.27 0.91 14.94
N HIS A 60 -6.24 1.63 15.35
CA HIS A 60 -6.30 3.07 15.57
C HIS A 60 -5.83 3.82 14.33
N PHE A 61 -6.55 4.89 13.97
CA PHE A 61 -6.12 5.76 12.88
C PHE A 61 -4.99 6.66 13.36
N LYS A 62 -3.76 6.24 13.05
CA LYS A 62 -2.54 6.99 13.33
C LYS A 62 -1.89 7.41 12.01
N THR A 63 -1.19 8.54 12.00
CA THR A 63 -0.33 8.90 10.87
C THR A 63 0.66 7.76 10.61
N GLN A 64 0.80 7.38 9.35
CA GLN A 64 1.78 6.39 8.89
C GLN A 64 2.83 7.04 7.96
N LYS A 65 2.89 8.37 7.91
CA LYS A 65 3.75 9.10 6.98
C LYS A 65 5.22 8.73 7.18
N GLU A 66 5.67 8.66 8.42
CA GLU A 66 7.06 8.33 8.79
C GLU A 66 7.41 6.90 8.38
N TYR A 67 6.52 5.95 8.66
CA TYR A 67 6.67 4.55 8.24
C TYR A 67 6.77 4.42 6.71
N VAL A 68 5.85 5.06 5.98
CA VAL A 68 5.88 5.04 4.50
C VAL A 68 7.15 5.70 3.95
N ARG A 69 7.60 6.79 4.58
CA ARG A 69 8.86 7.47 4.21
C ARG A 69 10.07 6.57 4.44
N GLU A 70 10.13 5.85 5.55
CA GLU A 70 11.20 4.89 5.84
C GLU A 70 11.21 3.73 4.84
N VAL A 71 10.04 3.15 4.53
CA VAL A 71 9.90 2.11 3.51
C VAL A 71 10.35 2.62 2.15
N LEU A 72 9.91 3.82 1.74
CA LEU A 72 10.33 4.41 0.48
C LEU A 72 11.85 4.64 0.44
N ALA A 73 12.45 5.12 1.52
CA ALA A 73 13.90 5.35 1.61
C ALA A 73 14.71 4.05 1.50
N SER A 74 14.20 2.97 2.11
CA SER A 74 14.95 1.72 2.28
C SER A 74 14.67 0.67 1.21
N GLN A 75 13.55 0.77 0.48
CA GLN A 75 13.07 -0.32 -0.38
C GLN A 75 12.82 0.09 -1.83
N ILE A 76 13.03 1.34 -2.22
CA ILE A 76 12.73 1.80 -3.59
C ILE A 76 13.58 1.10 -4.67
N GLU A 77 14.75 0.60 -4.31
CA GLU A 77 15.65 -0.14 -5.20
C GLU A 77 15.46 -1.66 -5.11
N LEU A 78 14.53 -2.14 -4.27
CA LEU A 78 14.15 -3.55 -4.26
C LEU A 78 13.32 -3.89 -5.49
N THR A 79 13.68 -5.00 -6.14
CA THR A 79 12.96 -5.56 -7.26
C THR A 79 12.68 -7.05 -7.03
N ALA A 80 11.69 -7.58 -7.73
CA ALA A 80 11.35 -8.99 -7.66
C ALA A 80 12.39 -9.83 -8.42
N ASP A 81 12.97 -10.80 -7.72
CA ASP A 81 13.67 -11.95 -8.29
C ASP A 81 12.89 -13.22 -7.91
N ARG A 82 12.08 -13.69 -8.85
CA ARG A 82 11.15 -14.81 -8.69
C ARG A 82 10.22 -14.61 -7.48
N GLU A 83 10.42 -15.37 -6.41
CA GLU A 83 9.60 -15.32 -5.19
C GLU A 83 10.19 -14.41 -4.11
N THR A 84 11.33 -13.78 -4.37
CA THR A 84 12.06 -12.94 -3.41
C THR A 84 12.19 -11.50 -3.88
N PHE A 85 12.49 -10.60 -2.95
CA PHE A 85 12.85 -9.21 -3.23
C PHE A 85 14.34 -9.02 -2.96
N VAL A 86 15.05 -8.47 -3.93
CA VAL A 86 16.49 -8.23 -3.88
C VAL A 86 16.78 -6.82 -4.33
N ASP A 87 17.90 -6.26 -3.86
CA ASP A 87 18.38 -4.97 -4.35
C ASP A 87 18.76 -5.09 -5.84
N ILE A 88 18.36 -4.11 -6.65
CA ILE A 88 18.68 -4.06 -8.09
C ILE A 88 20.18 -4.13 -8.36
N HIS A 89 21.00 -3.61 -7.44
CA HIS A 89 22.46 -3.61 -7.55
C HIS A 89 23.08 -4.99 -7.34
N ASP A 90 22.37 -5.89 -6.64
CA ASP A 90 22.79 -7.27 -6.36
C ASP A 90 22.45 -8.26 -7.49
N LEU A 91 21.54 -7.89 -8.40
CA LEU A 91 21.20 -8.75 -9.54
C LEU A 91 22.43 -9.02 -10.43
N PRO A 92 22.50 -10.11 -11.21
CA PRO A 92 23.52 -10.26 -12.25
C PRO A 92 23.31 -9.26 -13.41
N ALA A 93 24.37 -8.79 -14.08
CA ALA A 93 24.23 -7.84 -15.20
C ALA A 93 23.41 -8.39 -16.39
N GLY A 94 23.41 -9.70 -16.58
CA GLY A 94 22.59 -10.41 -17.57
C GLY A 94 21.26 -10.94 -17.01
N HIS A 95 20.76 -10.38 -15.91
CA HIS A 95 19.50 -10.80 -15.32
C HIS A 95 18.31 -10.41 -16.22
N GLU A 96 17.31 -11.29 -16.29
CA GLU A 96 16.14 -11.12 -17.17
C GLU A 96 15.34 -9.84 -16.89
N PHE A 97 15.43 -9.32 -15.66
CA PHE A 97 14.88 -8.02 -15.27
C PHE A 97 15.36 -6.89 -16.21
N PHE A 98 16.66 -6.81 -16.50
CA PHE A 98 17.22 -5.73 -17.32
C PHE A 98 16.81 -5.87 -18.79
N ASP A 99 16.75 -7.11 -19.31
CA ASP A 99 16.28 -7.38 -20.66
C ASP A 99 14.80 -7.01 -20.83
N TRP A 100 13.98 -7.39 -19.86
CA TRP A 100 12.57 -7.03 -19.83
C TRP A 100 12.38 -5.52 -19.72
N GLN A 101 13.14 -4.87 -18.83
CA GLN A 101 13.07 -3.43 -18.64
C GLN A 101 13.42 -2.66 -19.91
N LYS A 102 14.46 -3.09 -20.62
CA LYS A 102 14.84 -2.51 -21.91
C LYS A 102 13.77 -2.71 -22.98
N LYS A 103 13.10 -3.87 -22.97
CA LYS A 103 12.05 -4.20 -23.95
C LYS A 103 10.77 -3.41 -23.73
N VAL A 104 10.33 -3.28 -22.48
CA VAL A 104 9.04 -2.65 -22.14
C VAL A 104 9.20 -1.15 -21.94
N ASN A 105 10.23 -0.73 -21.19
CA ASN A 105 10.40 0.67 -20.74
C ASN A 105 11.69 1.32 -21.26
N GLY A 106 12.43 0.69 -22.19
CA GLY A 106 13.76 1.16 -22.60
C GLY A 106 13.79 2.54 -23.26
N LYS A 107 12.67 3.02 -23.80
CA LYS A 107 12.51 4.42 -24.23
C LYS A 107 11.54 5.10 -23.27
N THR A 108 12.05 5.97 -22.42
CA THR A 108 11.27 6.70 -21.41
C THR A 108 10.08 7.44 -22.00
N ARG A 109 10.25 8.07 -23.17
CA ARG A 109 9.16 8.72 -23.93
C ARG A 109 8.01 7.78 -24.34
N ASN A 110 8.24 6.47 -24.38
CA ASN A 110 7.21 5.48 -24.71
C ASN A 110 6.50 4.98 -23.44
N VAL A 111 6.91 5.43 -22.25
CA VAL A 111 6.29 5.12 -20.97
C VAL A 111 5.31 6.26 -20.64
N PRO A 112 3.99 6.05 -20.75
CA PRO A 112 3.02 7.14 -20.65
C PRO A 112 3.10 7.94 -19.34
N SER A 113 3.48 7.30 -18.23
CA SER A 113 3.66 7.99 -16.96
C SER A 113 4.78 9.02 -16.99
N HIS A 114 5.91 8.71 -17.64
CA HIS A 114 7.04 9.64 -17.78
C HIS A 114 6.72 10.76 -18.77
N GLU A 115 5.99 10.45 -19.85
CA GLU A 115 5.53 11.47 -20.81
C GLU A 115 4.64 12.53 -20.13
N VAL A 116 3.68 12.09 -19.30
CA VAL A 116 2.79 12.99 -18.55
C VAL A 116 3.58 13.86 -17.56
N VAL A 117 4.56 13.28 -16.85
CA VAL A 117 5.39 14.04 -15.90
C VAL A 117 6.25 15.07 -16.63
N GLU A 118 6.91 14.68 -17.72
CA GLU A 118 7.75 15.56 -18.54
C GLU A 118 6.93 16.72 -19.14
N GLU A 119 5.76 16.43 -19.73
CA GLU A 119 4.87 17.45 -20.29
C GLU A 119 4.38 18.43 -19.21
N TYR A 120 4.04 17.92 -18.02
CA TYR A 120 3.63 18.75 -16.90
C TYR A 120 4.78 19.65 -16.43
N ILE A 121 5.98 19.10 -16.23
CA ILE A 121 7.17 19.88 -15.86
C ILE A 121 7.45 20.97 -16.90
N GLY A 122 7.35 20.65 -18.19
CA GLY A 122 7.57 21.61 -19.28
C GLY A 122 6.59 22.78 -19.25
N LYS A 123 5.32 22.54 -18.90
CA LYS A 123 4.28 23.58 -18.79
C LYS A 123 4.33 24.36 -17.48
N ASN A 124 4.67 23.71 -16.37
CA ASN A 124 4.49 24.24 -15.02
C ASN A 124 5.82 24.59 -14.32
N GLY A 125 6.96 24.26 -14.94
CA GLY A 125 8.32 24.48 -14.42
C GLY A 125 8.73 23.53 -13.28
N ARG A 126 7.82 22.66 -12.84
CA ARG A 126 8.03 21.61 -11.83
C ARG A 126 6.94 20.55 -11.91
N ASP A 127 7.17 19.41 -11.29
CA ASP A 127 6.20 18.31 -11.18
C ASP A 127 4.98 18.67 -10.29
N TYR A 128 3.98 17.77 -10.30
CA TYR A 128 2.72 17.91 -9.59
C TYR A 128 2.76 17.46 -8.11
N ARG A 129 3.92 17.06 -7.58
CA ARG A 129 3.99 16.47 -6.23
C ARG A 129 3.63 17.49 -5.15
N SER A 130 2.87 17.04 -4.15
CA SER A 130 2.63 17.77 -2.90
C SER A 130 3.47 17.13 -1.80
N GLU A 131 4.37 17.90 -1.19
CA GLU A 131 5.32 17.41 -0.20
C GLU A 131 5.21 18.26 1.07
N GLU A 132 5.02 17.60 2.22
CA GLU A 132 5.07 18.24 3.54
C GLU A 132 6.49 18.26 4.14
N ALA A 133 7.36 17.41 3.61
CA ALA A 133 8.78 17.32 3.94
C ALA A 133 9.54 16.79 2.71
N GLU A 134 10.85 17.06 2.63
CA GLU A 134 11.72 16.64 1.53
C GLU A 134 11.58 15.13 1.24
N ASN A 135 11.65 14.74 -0.03
CA ASN A 135 11.58 13.33 -0.42
C ASN A 135 12.71 12.55 0.28
N PRO A 136 12.40 11.42 0.97
CA PRO A 136 13.42 10.67 1.69
C PRO A 136 14.41 9.95 0.76
N VAL A 137 14.15 9.91 -0.56
CA VAL A 137 15.02 9.34 -1.58
C VAL A 137 15.71 10.49 -2.33
N PRO A 138 17.04 10.68 -2.18
CA PRO A 138 17.77 11.80 -2.79
C PRO A 138 17.58 11.91 -4.31
N ALA A 139 17.57 10.78 -5.02
CA ALA A 139 17.39 10.72 -6.47
C ALA A 139 16.02 11.23 -6.95
N LEU A 140 15.02 11.30 -6.06
CA LEU A 140 13.67 11.78 -6.34
C LEU A 140 13.44 13.21 -5.82
N GLN A 141 14.44 13.90 -5.28
CA GLN A 141 14.26 15.25 -4.74
C GLN A 141 14.14 16.33 -5.82
N ASP A 142 14.70 16.10 -7.02
CA ASP A 142 14.54 17.05 -8.13
C ASP A 142 13.08 17.06 -8.58
N ARG A 143 12.49 18.27 -8.58
CA ARG A 143 11.11 18.51 -9.00
C ARG A 143 11.02 19.10 -10.39
N LYS A 144 12.14 19.43 -11.01
CA LYS A 144 12.24 20.08 -12.33
C LYS A 144 12.68 19.12 -13.43
N ALA A 145 13.02 17.89 -13.06
CA ALA A 145 13.34 16.81 -13.97
C ALA A 145 12.74 15.52 -13.42
N ASP A 146 12.23 14.68 -14.32
CA ASP A 146 11.72 13.37 -13.97
C ASP A 146 12.88 12.39 -13.79
N ASN A 147 12.86 11.60 -12.72
CA ASN A 147 13.83 10.52 -12.54
C ASN A 147 13.33 9.27 -13.28
N THR A 148 14.10 8.83 -14.26
CA THR A 148 13.74 7.67 -15.10
C THR A 148 14.65 6.46 -14.87
N GLU A 149 15.48 6.50 -13.83
CA GLU A 149 16.60 5.58 -13.63
C GLU A 149 16.48 4.75 -12.34
N ILE A 150 16.05 5.36 -11.22
CA ILE A 150 16.02 4.68 -9.93
C ILE A 150 15.10 3.45 -9.95
N GLY A 151 15.61 2.32 -9.43
CA GLY A 151 14.90 1.04 -9.45
C GLY A 151 14.67 0.46 -10.85
N ARG A 152 15.30 1.04 -11.89
CA ARG A 152 15.15 0.62 -13.29
C ARG A 152 16.47 0.20 -13.91
N ILE A 153 17.55 0.88 -13.57
CA ILE A 153 18.91 0.63 -14.06
C ILE A 153 19.89 0.62 -12.89
N ARG A 154 21.11 0.19 -13.16
CA ARG A 154 22.26 0.28 -12.25
C ARG A 154 23.06 1.54 -12.50
#